data_AF-A0A852N5Z0-F1
#
_entry.id   AF-A0A852N5Z0-F1
#
_cell.length_a   1.000
_cell.length_b   1.000
_cell.length_c   1.000
_cell.angle_alpha   90.00
_cell.angle_beta   90.00
_cell.angle_gamma   90.00
#
_symmetry.space_group_name_H-M   'P 1'
#
loop_
_entity.id
_entity.type
_entity.pdbx_description
1 polymer ?
#
loop_
_entity_poly.entity_id
_entity_poly.type
_entity_poly.pdbx_seq_one_letter_code
_entity_poly.pdbx_strand_id
1 'polypeptide(L)' 'QMTDQNLFTPYTLGALALSNRIVLAPLTRNRAGAGFVPSEFAATYYSQRAGAGLLISEATQISQQGQGYQDTPGI' A
#
# COMPACT_ATOMS: atom_id res chain seq x y z
N GLN A 1 -18.53 -27.73 -10.51
CA GLN A 1 -19.11 -26.37 -10.58
C GLN A 1 -17.96 -25.38 -10.72
N MET A 2 -18.01 -24.48 -11.71
CA MET A 2 -17.14 -23.29 -11.71
C MET A 2 -17.64 -22.38 -10.59
N THR A 3 -16.83 -22.18 -9.55
CA THR A 3 -17.10 -21.15 -8.54
C THR A 3 -16.92 -19.79 -9.22
N ASP A 4 -17.94 -18.94 -9.15
CA ASP A 4 -17.99 -17.60 -9.75
C ASP A 4 -17.10 -16.59 -9.00
N GLN A 5 -15.92 -17.02 -8.57
CA GLN A 5 -14.96 -16.27 -7.77
C GLN A 5 -13.86 -15.71 -8.68
N ASN A 6 -14.11 -14.53 -9.24
CA ASN A 6 -13.16 -13.81 -10.07
C ASN A 6 -12.54 -12.62 -9.30
N LEU A 7 -11.58 -11.91 -9.92
CA LEU A 7 -10.84 -10.81 -9.28
C LEU A 7 -11.72 -9.66 -8.76
N PHE A 8 -12.91 -9.47 -9.33
CA PHE A 8 -13.80 -8.36 -9.02
C PHE A 8 -14.86 -8.71 -7.97
N THR A 9 -14.91 -9.96 -7.49
CA THR A 9 -15.86 -10.32 -6.42
C THR A 9 -15.38 -9.82 -5.07
N PRO A 10 -16.29 -9.37 -4.17
CA PRO A 10 -15.93 -8.97 -2.81
C PRO A 10 -15.26 -10.10 -2.02
N TYR A 11 -14.47 -9.73 -1.01
CA TYR A 11 -13.76 -10.67 -0.17
C TYR A 11 -13.65 -10.20 1.29
N THR A 12 -13.88 -11.11 2.24
CA THR A 12 -13.63 -10.85 3.66
C THR A 12 -12.23 -11.31 4.04
N LEU A 13 -11.36 -10.38 4.43
CA LEU A 13 -10.01 -10.63 4.89
C LEU A 13 -9.93 -10.31 6.39
N GLY A 14 -10.06 -11.35 7.24
CA GLY A 14 -10.14 -11.16 8.68
C GLY A 14 -11.33 -10.28 9.06
N ALA A 15 -11.06 -9.13 9.69
CA ALA A 15 -12.08 -8.15 10.06
C ALA A 15 -12.43 -7.15 8.93
N LEU A 16 -11.74 -7.19 7.79
CA LEU A 16 -11.90 -6.25 6.69
C LEU A 16 -12.81 -6.81 5.60
N ALA A 17 -13.72 -5.99 5.09
CA ALA A 17 -14.50 -6.27 3.88
C ALA A 17 -13.88 -5.53 2.70
N LEU A 18 -13.35 -6.27 1.72
CA LEU A 18 -12.74 -5.72 0.51
C LEU A 18 -13.75 -5.73 -0.64
N SER A 19 -13.80 -4.66 -1.41
CA SER A 19 -14.70 -4.52 -2.57
C SER A 19 -14.35 -5.43 -3.74
N ASN A 20 -13.08 -5.87 -3.82
CA ASN A 20 -12.56 -6.78 -4.82
C ASN A 20 -11.30 -7.49 -4.29
N ARG A 21 -10.76 -8.43 -5.08
CA ARG A 21 -9.57 -9.25 -4.73
C ARG A 21 -8.26 -8.68 -5.30
N ILE A 22 -8.28 -7.44 -5.78
CA ILE A 22 -7.10 -6.77 -6.36
C ILE A 22 -6.38 -6.03 -5.24
N VAL A 23 -5.07 -6.30 -5.12
CA VAL A 23 -4.22 -5.69 -4.10
C VAL A 23 -3.13 -4.88 -4.78
N LEU A 24 -2.88 -3.66 -4.31
CA LEU A 24 -1.65 -2.94 -4.66
C LEU A 24 -0.51 -3.55 -3.86
N ALA A 25 0.44 -4.17 -4.57
CA ALA A 25 1.66 -4.70 -3.96
C ALA A 25 2.49 -3.58 -3.27
N PRO A 26 3.31 -3.91 -2.26
CA PRO A 26 4.24 -2.95 -1.67
C PRO A 26 5.32 -2.58 -2.70
N LEU A 27 5.43 -1.29 -3.04
CA LEU A 27 6.35 -0.80 -4.07
C LEU A 27 7.13 0.40 -3.55
N THR A 28 8.40 0.22 -3.18
CA THR A 28 9.30 1.32 -2.77
C THR A 28 9.42 2.38 -3.83
N ARG A 29 9.16 3.65 -3.46
CA ARG A 29 9.14 4.78 -4.43
C ARG A 29 10.24 5.81 -4.20
N ASN A 30 10.91 5.79 -3.04
CA ASN A 30 12.00 6.70 -2.68
C ASN A 30 11.59 8.19 -2.85
N ARG A 31 10.43 8.56 -2.28
CA ARG A 31 9.82 9.90 -2.42
C ARG A 31 9.34 10.49 -1.09
N ALA A 32 9.88 10.02 0.02
CA ALA A 32 9.67 10.66 1.32
C ALA A 32 10.28 12.07 1.33
N GLY A 33 9.71 12.95 2.14
CA GLY A 33 10.25 14.28 2.39
C GLY A 33 11.36 14.28 3.45
N ALA A 34 11.74 15.48 3.90
CA ALA A 34 12.71 15.66 4.96
C ALA A 34 12.32 14.87 6.23
N GLY A 35 13.30 14.20 6.85
CA GLY A 35 13.08 13.37 8.02
C GLY A 35 12.33 12.06 7.75
N PHE A 36 12.29 11.59 6.49
CA PHE A 36 11.61 10.35 6.08
C PHE A 36 10.10 10.36 6.31
N VAL A 37 9.51 11.56 6.35
CA VAL A 37 8.06 11.75 6.48
C VAL A 37 7.40 11.55 5.10
N PRO A 38 6.31 10.78 4.97
CA PRO A 38 5.54 10.71 3.73
C PRO A 38 5.16 12.10 3.23
N SER A 39 5.46 12.42 1.97
CA SER A 39 5.18 13.72 1.35
C SER A 39 3.74 13.81 0.81
N GLU A 40 3.29 14.99 0.39
CA GLU A 40 1.99 15.18 -0.29
C GLU A 40 1.85 14.30 -1.55
N PHE A 41 2.97 13.95 -2.17
CA PHE A 41 3.02 12.98 -3.26
C PHE A 41 2.46 11.62 -2.82
N ALA A 42 2.81 11.13 -1.64
CA ALA A 42 2.34 9.82 -1.17
C ALA A 42 0.82 9.80 -0.99
N ALA A 43 0.25 10.85 -0.37
CA ALA A 43 -1.20 10.98 -0.21
C ALA A 43 -1.93 10.99 -1.56
N THR A 44 -1.45 11.79 -2.52
CA THR A 44 -1.99 11.83 -3.89
C THR A 44 -1.81 10.49 -4.62
N TYR A 45 -0.66 9.85 -4.46
CA TYR A 45 -0.33 8.60 -5.14
C TYR A 45 -1.20 7.42 -4.69
N TYR A 46 -1.42 7.28 -3.38
CA TYR A 46 -2.25 6.21 -2.83
C TYR A 46 -3.75 6.49 -3.03
N SER A 47 -4.21 7.75 -2.94
CA SER A 47 -5.62 8.09 -3.17
C SER A 47 -6.07 7.74 -4.59
N GLN A 48 -5.23 7.99 -5.59
CA GLN A 48 -5.49 7.60 -6.99
C GLN A 48 -5.63 6.07 -7.18
N ARG A 49 -5.19 5.26 -6.22
CA ARG A 49 -5.23 3.79 -6.27
C ARG A 49 -6.25 3.18 -5.33
N ALA A 50 -7.05 3.99 -4.64
CA ALA A 50 -8.05 3.55 -3.66
C ALA A 50 -9.19 2.68 -4.25
N GLY A 51 -9.21 2.44 -5.56
CA GLY A 51 -10.11 1.47 -6.19
C GLY A 51 -9.70 0.00 -5.99
N ALA A 52 -8.44 -0.27 -5.61
CA ALA A 52 -8.02 -1.61 -5.22
C ALA A 52 -8.66 -2.00 -3.87
N GLY A 53 -8.97 -3.29 -3.70
CA GLY A 53 -9.60 -3.78 -2.46
C GLY A 53 -8.71 -3.58 -1.23
N LEU A 54 -7.38 -3.70 -1.39
CA LEU A 54 -6.40 -3.42 -0.36
C LEU A 54 -5.16 -2.76 -0.97
N LEU A 55 -4.60 -1.77 -0.28
CA LEU A 55 -3.31 -1.17 -0.61
C LEU A 55 -2.30 -1.56 0.46
N ILE A 56 -1.20 -2.19 0.06
CA ILE A 56 -0.05 -2.38 0.92
C ILE A 56 0.93 -1.25 0.58
N SER A 57 1.26 -0.41 1.57
CA SER A 57 2.16 0.72 1.36
C SER A 57 3.56 0.25 0.98
N GLU A 58 4.38 1.17 0.51
CA GLU A 58 5.80 0.94 0.33
C GLU A 58 6.51 0.52 1.62
N ALA A 59 7.66 -0.14 1.47
CA ALA A 59 8.48 -0.53 2.61
C ALA A 59 8.82 0.71 3.44
N THR A 60 8.45 0.65 4.71
CA THR A 60 8.56 1.75 5.67
C THR A 60 9.42 1.27 6.84
N GLN A 61 10.57 1.92 7.09
CA GLN A 61 11.48 1.47 8.14
C GLN A 61 10.96 1.80 9.54
N ILE A 62 11.13 0.86 10.49
CA ILE A 62 10.69 0.99 11.90
C ILE A 62 11.67 1.78 12.78
N SER A 63 12.85 2.10 12.24
CA SER A 63 13.91 2.81 12.95
C SER A 63 14.88 3.41 11.94
N GLN A 64 15.66 4.39 12.39
CA GLN A 64 16.72 4.98 11.56
C GLN A 64 17.76 3.94 11.12
N GLN A 65 18.05 2.94 11.96
CA GLN A 65 18.97 1.85 11.60
C GLN A 65 18.42 0.96 10.47
N GLY A 66 17.10 0.84 10.36
CA GLY A 66 16.44 0.03 9.33
C GLY A 66 16.41 0.67 7.94
N GLN A 67 16.93 1.89 7.78
CA GLN A 67 16.96 2.56 6.48
C GLN A 67 18.02 1.93 5.56
N GLY A 68 17.55 1.24 4.51
CA GLY A 68 18.43 0.64 3.49
C GLY A 68 18.55 1.44 2.19
N TYR A 69 17.65 2.40 1.94
CA TYR A 69 17.60 3.20 0.73
C TYR A 69 17.31 4.67 1.03
N GLN A 70 17.71 5.55 0.11
CA GLN A 70 17.43 6.98 0.22
C GLN A 70 15.92 7.25 0.13
N ASP A 71 15.42 8.20 0.93
CA ASP A 71 14.05 8.73 0.84
C ASP A 71 12.92 7.67 0.92
N THR A 72 13.16 6.55 1.60
CA THR A 72 12.09 5.64 2.04
C THR A 72 11.42 6.18 3.29
N PRO A 73 10.08 6.06 3.44
CA PRO A 73 9.38 6.59 4.60
C PRO A 73 9.69 5.81 5.88
N GLY A 74 9.60 6.45 7.04
CA GLY A 74 9.71 5.81 8.36
C GLY A 74 8.40 5.84 9.16
N ILE A 75 8.33 5.00 10.20
CA ILE A 75 7.28 4.99 11.24
C ILE A 75 7.87 4.55 12.58
#